data_AF-A0A940I3Y3-F1
#
_entry.id   AF-A0A940I3Y3-F1
#
_cell.length_a   1.000
_cell.length_b   1.000
_cell.length_c   1.000
_cell.angle_alpha   90.00
_cell.angle_beta   90.00
_cell.angle_gamma   90.00
#
_symmetry.space_group_name_H-M   'P 1'
#
loop_
_entity.id
_entity.type
_entity.pdbx_description
1 polymer ?
#
loop_
_entity_poly.entity_id
_entity_poly.type
_entity_poly.pdbx_seq_one_letter_code
_entity_poly.pdbx_strand_id
1 'polypeptide(L)'
;MKISNLNPQIKNLLSLQDKSVKNNKLDFKNFLFEKIKEIDASQKEAQKMLEALAKGEDVDFSEVALAISKADVDFKLLLRVRNKILEAYQEIMRMQI
;
A
#
# COMPACT_ATOMS: atom_id res chain seq x y z
N MET A 1 -14.31 -32.54 50.62
CA MET A 1 -13.82 -31.17 50.32
C MET A 1 -13.45 -31.15 48.84
N LYS A 2 -14.32 -30.80 47.90
CA LYS A 2 -14.66 -29.45 47.40
C LYS A 2 -13.48 -28.46 47.37
N ILE A 3 -12.85 -28.34 46.21
CA ILE A 3 -12.45 -27.07 45.59
C ILE A 3 -12.42 -27.32 44.07
N SER A 4 -13.53 -27.02 43.38
CA SER A 4 -13.69 -25.82 42.54
C SER A 4 -12.96 -26.02 41.20
N ASN A 5 -13.57 -26.68 40.23
CA ASN A 5 -14.33 -26.00 39.16
C ASN A 5 -13.68 -24.66 38.78
N LEU A 6 -12.58 -24.71 38.01
CA LEU A 6 -12.06 -23.54 37.34
C LEU A 6 -13.09 -23.08 36.32
N ASN A 7 -13.68 -21.92 36.61
CA ASN A 7 -14.64 -21.23 35.77
C ASN A 7 -14.15 -21.18 34.31
N PRO A 8 -14.93 -21.68 33.32
CA PRO A 8 -14.56 -21.67 31.90
C PRO A 8 -14.35 -20.25 31.33
N GLN A 9 -14.73 -19.20 32.07
CA GLN A 9 -14.53 -17.81 31.66
C GLN A 9 -13.09 -17.30 31.82
N ILE A 10 -12.24 -17.92 32.65
CA ILE A 10 -10.82 -17.49 32.78
C ILE A 10 -9.99 -17.98 31.58
N LYS A 11 -10.32 -19.16 31.03
CA LYS A 11 -9.69 -19.69 29.82
C LYS A 11 -9.98 -18.79 28.60
N ASN A 12 -11.09 -18.06 28.63
CA ASN A 12 -11.48 -17.12 27.57
C ASN A 12 -10.80 -15.74 27.70
N LEU A 13 -10.21 -15.38 28.85
CA LEU A 13 -9.39 -14.17 28.95
C LEU A 13 -7.96 -14.38 28.42
N LEU A 14 -7.45 -15.61 28.41
CA LEU A 14 -6.15 -15.97 27.81
C LEU A 14 -6.23 -16.15 26.28
N SER A 15 -7.42 -16.42 25.72
CA SER A 15 -7.61 -16.61 24.27
C SER A 15 -7.99 -15.34 23.50
N LEU A 16 -8.16 -14.21 24.19
CA LEU A 16 -8.50 -12.92 23.57
C LEU A 16 -7.26 -12.10 23.13
N GLN A 17 -6.04 -12.58 23.39
CA GLN A 17 -4.82 -11.87 22.98
C GLN A 17 -4.13 -12.47 21.74
N ASP A 18 -4.59 -13.61 21.21
CA ASP A 18 -3.92 -14.34 20.12
C ASP A 18 -4.59 -14.23 18.73
N LYS A 19 -5.68 -13.47 18.60
CA LYS A 19 -6.44 -13.37 17.33
C LYS A 19 -6.14 -12.15 16.46
N SER A 20 -5.15 -11.32 16.79
CA SER A 20 -4.76 -10.17 15.96
C SER A 20 -3.35 -10.27 15.34
N VAL A 21 -2.60 -11.34 15.59
CA VAL A 21 -1.21 -11.47 15.09
C VAL A 21 -1.05 -12.75 14.27
N LYS A 22 -1.94 -12.95 13.29
CA LYS A 22 -1.69 -13.90 12.20
C LYS A 22 -1.58 -13.12 10.89
N ASN A 23 -0.35 -13.06 10.37
CA ASN A 23 0.03 -12.82 8.97
C ASN A 23 0.12 -11.37 8.44
N ASN A 24 0.59 -10.40 9.22
CA ASN A 24 0.87 -9.04 8.71
C ASN A 24 2.12 -8.91 7.80
N LYS A 25 2.96 -9.94 7.65
CA LYS A 25 4.17 -9.86 6.81
C LYS A 25 3.89 -9.99 5.30
N LEU A 26 2.76 -10.56 4.91
CA LEU A 26 2.33 -10.66 3.51
C LEU A 26 1.56 -9.43 3.03
N ASP A 27 1.13 -8.57 3.96
CA ASP A 27 0.17 -7.49 3.68
C ASP A 27 0.83 -6.27 3.01
N PHE A 28 1.97 -5.81 3.54
CA PHE A 28 2.65 -4.63 2.98
C PHE A 28 3.16 -4.85 1.54
N LYS A 29 3.70 -6.03 1.23
CA LYS A 29 4.17 -6.35 -0.14
C LYS A 29 2.99 -6.30 -1.11
N ASN A 30 1.88 -6.92 -0.75
CA ASN A 30 0.69 -6.97 -1.59
C ASN A 30 0.09 -5.58 -1.76
N PHE A 31 -0.08 -4.84 -0.66
CA PHE A 31 -0.51 -3.44 -0.65
C PHE A 31 0.36 -2.57 -1.56
N LEU A 32 1.68 -2.64 -1.42
CA LEU A 32 2.61 -1.87 -2.25
C LEU A 32 2.48 -2.26 -3.74
N PHE A 33 2.33 -3.55 -4.04
CA PHE A 33 2.17 -4.04 -5.40
C PHE A 33 0.84 -3.57 -6.03
N GLU A 34 -0.24 -3.55 -5.25
CA GLU A 34 -1.52 -2.99 -5.65
C GLU A 34 -1.43 -1.49 -5.92
N LYS A 35 -0.76 -0.74 -5.04
CA LYS A 35 -0.54 0.70 -5.24
C LYS A 35 0.30 1.01 -6.47
N ILE A 36 1.32 0.21 -6.76
CA ILE A 36 2.10 0.36 -8.00
C ILE A 36 1.21 0.15 -9.23
N LYS A 37 0.32 -0.84 -9.21
CA LYS A 37 -0.64 -1.07 -10.31
C LYS A 37 -1.64 0.07 -10.46
N GLU A 38 -2.12 0.62 -9.35
CA GLU A 38 -3.03 1.77 -9.35
C GLU A 38 -2.38 3.01 -9.99
N ILE A 39 -1.11 3.26 -9.69
CA ILE A 39 -0.34 4.36 -10.29
C ILE A 39 -0.11 4.14 -11.79
N ASP A 40 0.25 2.91 -12.22
CA ASP A 40 0.37 2.57 -13.64
C ASP A 40 -0.95 2.77 -14.40
N ALA A 41 -2.07 2.39 -13.80
CA ALA A 41 -3.39 2.63 -14.36
C ALA A 41 -3.68 4.13 -14.49
N SER A 42 -3.41 4.93 -13.45
CA SER A 42 -3.61 6.39 -13.48
C SER A 42 -2.72 7.09 -14.52
N GLN A 43 -1.47 6.63 -14.69
CA GLN A 43 -0.58 7.14 -15.73
C GLN A 43 -1.13 6.87 -17.14
N LYS A 44 -1.61 5.65 -17.39
CA LYS A 44 -2.20 5.26 -18.68
C LYS A 44 -3.49 6.03 -18.98
N GLU A 45 -4.30 6.27 -17.95
CA GLU A 45 -5.50 7.09 -18.06
C GLU A 45 -5.16 8.53 -18.46
N ALA A 46 -4.17 9.14 -17.79
CA ALA A 46 -3.68 10.48 -18.13
C ALA A 46 -3.14 10.55 -19.57
N GLN A 47 -2.40 9.52 -20.02
CA GLN A 47 -1.95 9.43 -21.42
C GLN A 47 -3.12 9.34 -22.39
N LYS A 48 -4.13 8.53 -22.09
CA LYS A 48 -5.31 8.39 -22.95
C LYS A 48 -6.08 9.70 -23.08
N MET A 49 -6.27 10.43 -21.97
CA MET A 49 -6.91 11.74 -21.98
C MET A 49 -6.11 12.77 -22.77
N LEU A 50 -4.78 12.74 -22.65
CA LEU A 50 -3.90 13.59 -23.45
C LEU A 50 -4.00 13.28 -24.96
N GLU A 51 -4.05 12.00 -25.33
CA GLU A 51 -4.24 11.59 -26.71
C GLU A 51 -5.62 12.00 -27.27
N ALA A 52 -6.68 11.83 -26.49
CA ALA A 52 -8.03 12.24 -26.85
C ALA A 52 -8.11 13.77 -27.06
N LEU A 53 -7.50 14.54 -26.15
CA LEU A 53 -7.37 15.99 -26.27
C LEU A 53 -6.57 16.38 -27.53
N ALA A 54 -5.45 15.71 -27.82
CA ALA A 54 -4.64 15.98 -29.00
C ALA A 54 -5.36 15.63 -30.32
N LYS A 55 -6.30 14.67 -30.28
CA LYS A 55 -7.17 14.31 -31.41
C LYS A 55 -8.35 15.27 -31.58
N GLY A 56 -8.54 16.21 -30.65
CA GLY A 56 -9.67 17.14 -30.65
C GLY A 56 -10.99 16.51 -30.20
N GLU A 57 -10.93 15.40 -29.45
CA GLU A 57 -12.10 14.85 -28.76
C GLU A 57 -12.57 15.82 -27.66
N ASP A 58 -13.84 15.73 -27.26
CA ASP A 58 -14.46 16.60 -26.26
C ASP A 58 -14.00 16.21 -24.84
N VAL A 59 -12.77 16.57 -24.52
CA VAL A 59 -12.13 16.35 -23.21
C VAL A 59 -11.71 17.69 -22.62
N ASP A 60 -12.08 17.96 -21.38
CA ASP A 60 -11.73 19.21 -20.70
C ASP A 60 -10.22 19.25 -20.41
N PHE A 61 -9.54 20.26 -20.96
CA PHE A 61 -8.12 20.51 -20.73
C PHE A 61 -7.75 20.52 -19.24
N SER A 62 -8.60 21.09 -18.40
CA SER A 62 -8.40 21.20 -16.95
C SER A 62 -8.37 19.82 -16.30
N GLU A 63 -9.22 18.90 -16.78
CA GLU A 63 -9.30 17.52 -16.29
C GLU A 63 -8.06 16.73 -16.71
N VAL A 64 -7.61 16.90 -17.96
CA VAL A 64 -6.35 16.30 -18.45
C VAL A 64 -5.16 16.82 -17.65
N ALA A 65 -5.07 18.13 -17.43
CA ALA A 65 -3.99 18.75 -16.65
C ALA A 65 -3.98 18.27 -15.19
N LEU A 66 -5.16 18.12 -14.58
CA LEU A 66 -5.29 17.59 -13.23
C LEU A 66 -4.84 16.13 -13.15
N ALA A 67 -5.26 15.29 -14.09
CA ALA A 67 -4.88 13.88 -14.14
C ALA A 67 -3.37 13.70 -14.32
N ILE A 68 -2.74 14.47 -15.20
CA ILE A 68 -1.29 14.48 -15.38
C ILE A 68 -0.60 14.90 -14.09
N SER A 69 -1.07 15.98 -13.44
CA SER A 69 -0.49 16.48 -12.20
C SER A 69 -0.58 15.44 -11.07
N LYS A 70 -1.72 14.75 -10.97
CA LYS A 70 -1.92 13.66 -10.01
C LYS A 70 -0.94 12.51 -10.27
N ALA A 71 -0.86 12.03 -11.51
CA ALA A 71 0.04 10.94 -11.89
C ALA A 71 1.52 11.28 -11.59
N ASP A 72 1.94 12.52 -11.82
CA ASP A 72 3.31 12.97 -11.50
C ASP A 72 3.60 12.99 -9.99
N VAL A 73 2.66 13.48 -9.17
CA VAL A 73 2.80 13.46 -7.71
C VAL A 73 2.88 12.03 -7.17
N ASP A 74 2.00 11.16 -7.66
CA ASP A 74 1.97 9.75 -7.26
C ASP A 74 3.25 9.01 -7.66
N PHE A 75 3.77 9.28 -8.86
CA PHE A 75 5.04 8.72 -9.31
C PHE A 75 6.22 9.21 -8.46
N LYS A 76 6.28 10.51 -8.14
CA LYS A 76 7.29 11.07 -7.23
C LYS A 76 7.24 10.42 -5.85
N LEU A 77 6.04 10.14 -5.33
CA LEU A 77 5.87 9.41 -4.08
C LEU A 77 6.43 7.99 -4.19
N LEU A 78 6.11 7.27 -5.25
CA LEU A 78 6.62 5.92 -5.49
C LEU A 78 8.16 5.87 -5.52
N LEU A 79 8.81 6.83 -6.17
CA LEU A 79 10.27 6.92 -6.19
C LEU A 79 10.86 7.08 -4.78
N ARG A 80 10.23 7.88 -3.92
CA ARG A 80 10.67 8.01 -2.51
C ARG A 80 10.51 6.68 -1.77
N VAL A 81 9.40 5.99 -1.95
CA VAL A 81 9.17 4.68 -1.33
C VAL A 81 10.19 3.66 -1.83
N ARG A 82 10.46 3.60 -3.14
CA ARG A 82 11.49 2.75 -3.74
C ARG A 82 12.85 3.01 -3.08
N ASN A 83 13.26 4.27 -3.01
CA ASN A 83 14.54 4.65 -2.40
C ASN A 83 14.58 4.23 -0.93
N LYS A 84 13.50 4.43 -0.19
CA LYS A 84 13.45 4.07 1.23
C LYS A 84 13.57 2.56 1.47
N ILE A 85 12.97 1.75 0.59
CA ILE A 85 13.10 0.29 0.66
C ILE A 85 14.54 -0.14 0.36
N LEU A 86 15.20 0.48 -0.62
CA LEU A 86 16.60 0.22 -0.93
C LEU A 86 17.53 0.61 0.23
N GLU A 87 17.28 1.77 0.86
CA GLU A 87 17.99 2.18 2.07
C GLU A 87 17.81 1.18 3.22
N ALA A 88 16.58 0.75 3.48
CA ALA A 88 16.29 -0.21 4.55
C ALA A 88 16.99 -1.55 4.30
N TYR A 89 17.04 -2.01 3.05
CA TYR A 89 17.80 -3.20 2.68
C TYR A 89 19.31 -3.03 2.91
N GLN A 90 19.87 -1.88 2.51
CA GLN A 90 21.28 -1.58 2.76
C GLN A 90 21.61 -1.48 4.25
N GLU A 91 20.72 -0.92 5.07
CA GLU A 91 20.90 -0.79 6.52
C GLU A 91 20.95 -2.16 7.21
N ILE A 92 20.06 -3.08 6.83
CA ILE A 92 20.06 -4.45 7.35
C ILE A 92 21.39 -5.16 7.04
N MET A 93 21.93 -4.95 5.84
CA MET A 93 23.24 -5.50 5.45
C MET A 93 24.41 -4.93 6.26
N ARG A 94 24.34 -3.65 6.64
CA ARG A 94 25.35 -2.99 7.48
C ARG A 94 25.35 -3.45 8.94
N MET A 95 24.25 -4.01 9.44
CA MET A 95 24.16 -4.53 10.81
C MET A 95 24.79 -5.93 11.01
N GLN A 96 25.05 -6.68 9.93
CA GLN A 96 25.52 -8.07 10.01
C GLN A 96 27.05 -8.24 9.86
N ILE A 97 27.80 -7.14 9.77
CA ILE A 97 29.27 -7.11 9.81
C ILE A 97 29.78 -6.66 11.17
#